data_AF-A0A924Y9F6-F1
#
_entry.id   AF-A0A924Y9F6-F1
#
_cell.length_a   1.000
_cell.length_b   1.000
_cell.length_c   1.000
_cell.angle_alpha   90.00
_cell.angle_beta   90.00
_cell.angle_gamma   90.00
#
_symmetry.space_group_name_H-M   'P 1'
#
loop_
_entity.id
_entity.type
_entity.pdbx_description
1 polymer ?
#
loop_
_entity_poly.entity_id
_entity_poly.type
_entity_poly.pdbx_seq_one_letter_code
_entity_poly.pdbx_strand_id
1 'polypeptide(L)'
;LDHLLRLDASDQPEVLAAFGQVAEKVSTPVLLQVRHHFALRPTPANLRVFFPKGNVAKAQGMENNLPLLSTETCLAVVAACEERLVERFMELPPLGKVYIDPQLSDYVMPFAMRSASKSLRTLVRGTKLPLPAGDVLRFFLWWKNGTERTDIDLSAVLLNAAFEYVDILSYYNLQGFGGCHSGDIVDAPEGASEFIDVTLKNVREKGVRYIVMSVNSYSQQPFVDLPECFAGWMARTHPESGEIYEPKTVHDRVDLTADTKVAIPLVIDVVDNRVVWCDMGLRSHPNFQNNVHGNLKGINVTVRSLVELQKPNLYDLFRLHAIARGEQVGSPDGAETVFSVANETPFRVEEIASQYMA
;
A
#
# COMPACT_ATOMS: atom_id res chain seq x y z
N LEU A 1 1.43 26.30 -2.97
CA LEU A 1 0.48 26.52 -1.86
C LEU A 1 1.14 26.33 -0.50
N ASP A 2 1.42 25.10 -0.03
CA ASP A 2 2.01 24.85 1.31
C ASP A 2 3.25 25.71 1.60
N HIS A 3 4.19 25.79 0.66
CA HIS A 3 5.37 26.62 0.83
C HIS A 3 5.04 28.10 1.08
N LEU A 4 4.13 28.69 0.30
CA LEU A 4 3.75 30.10 0.41
C LEU A 4 3.07 30.38 1.76
N LEU A 5 2.17 29.51 2.19
CA LEU A 5 1.49 29.63 3.49
C LEU A 5 2.45 29.58 4.69
N ARG A 6 3.66 29.04 4.51
CA ARG A 6 4.71 28.98 5.52
C ARG A 6 5.69 30.16 5.50
N LEU A 7 5.66 31.01 4.49
CA LEU A 7 6.60 32.12 4.37
C LEU A 7 6.26 33.25 5.35
N ASP A 8 5.02 33.72 5.30
CA ASP A 8 4.50 34.75 6.20
C ASP A 8 3.03 34.46 6.55
N ALA A 9 2.67 34.66 7.83
CA ALA A 9 1.31 34.53 8.29
C ALA A 9 0.42 35.68 7.82
N SER A 10 0.97 36.90 7.60
CA SER A 10 0.20 38.05 7.11
C SER A 10 -0.36 37.84 5.71
N ASP A 11 0.33 37.03 4.90
CA ASP A 11 0.01 36.82 3.49
C ASP A 11 -0.96 35.65 3.29
N GLN A 12 -1.24 34.86 4.34
CA GLN A 12 -2.11 33.69 4.25
C GLN A 12 -3.51 34.00 3.67
N PRO A 13 -4.20 35.08 4.07
CA PRO A 13 -5.50 35.42 3.48
C PRO A 13 -5.42 35.68 1.97
N GLU A 14 -4.38 36.38 1.50
CA GLU A 14 -4.17 36.66 0.08
C GLU A 14 -3.83 35.39 -0.70
N VAL A 15 -2.96 34.54 -0.15
CA VAL A 15 -2.60 33.25 -0.75
C VAL A 15 -3.83 32.33 -0.86
N LEU A 16 -4.69 32.29 0.15
CA LEU A 16 -5.92 31.51 0.14
C LEU A 16 -6.92 32.04 -0.90
N ALA A 17 -7.11 33.36 -0.96
CA ALA A 17 -7.98 33.99 -1.96
C ALA A 17 -7.49 33.71 -3.39
N ALA A 18 -6.18 33.87 -3.64
CA ALA A 18 -5.56 33.56 -4.92
C ALA A 18 -5.70 32.07 -5.29
N PHE A 19 -5.54 31.17 -4.31
CA PHE A 19 -5.76 29.74 -4.52
C PHE A 19 -7.21 29.42 -4.91
N GLY A 20 -8.20 30.01 -4.22
CA GLY A 20 -9.61 29.84 -4.55
C GLY A 20 -9.94 30.21 -6.00
N GLN A 21 -9.40 31.34 -6.48
CA GLN A 21 -9.60 31.79 -7.87
C GLN A 21 -9.01 30.85 -8.93
N VAL A 22 -7.96 30.11 -8.62
CA VAL A 22 -7.31 29.19 -9.57
C VAL A 22 -7.71 27.74 -9.37
N ALA A 23 -8.35 27.38 -8.25
CA ALA A 23 -8.73 26.01 -7.91
C ALA A 23 -9.58 25.35 -9.01
N GLU A 24 -10.43 26.13 -9.68
CA GLU A 24 -11.21 25.69 -10.84
C GLU A 24 -10.38 25.07 -11.96
N LYS A 25 -9.19 25.61 -12.21
CA LYS A 25 -8.27 25.16 -13.26
C LYS A 25 -7.43 23.96 -12.82
N VAL A 26 -7.51 23.56 -11.55
CA VAL A 26 -6.77 22.44 -11.00
C VAL A 26 -7.55 21.15 -11.21
N SER A 27 -6.86 20.09 -11.66
CA SER A 27 -7.49 18.79 -11.91
C SER A 27 -7.97 18.12 -10.63
N THR A 28 -9.03 17.31 -10.74
CA THR A 28 -9.64 16.56 -9.63
C THR A 28 -8.58 15.79 -8.83
N PRO A 29 -7.65 15.04 -9.46
CA PRO A 29 -6.66 14.27 -8.72
C PRO A 29 -5.67 15.14 -7.93
N VAL A 30 -5.37 16.35 -8.39
CA VAL A 30 -4.47 17.27 -7.68
C VAL A 30 -5.19 17.90 -6.50
N LEU A 31 -6.44 18.34 -6.66
CA LEU A 31 -7.24 18.89 -5.55
C LEU A 31 -7.42 17.86 -4.42
N LEU A 32 -7.69 16.58 -4.75
CA LEU A 32 -7.80 15.51 -3.75
C LEU A 32 -6.50 15.31 -2.96
N GLN A 33 -5.35 15.41 -3.62
CA GLN A 33 -4.04 15.33 -2.95
C GLN A 33 -3.75 16.56 -2.09
N VAL A 34 -4.08 17.76 -2.56
CA VAL A 34 -3.94 19.00 -1.78
C VAL A 34 -4.82 18.95 -0.53
N ARG A 35 -6.10 18.62 -0.70
CA ARG A 35 -7.06 18.43 0.41
C ARG A 35 -6.49 17.48 1.47
N HIS A 36 -6.07 16.29 1.06
CA HIS A 36 -5.55 15.29 1.98
C HIS A 36 -4.27 15.74 2.68
N HIS A 37 -3.33 16.37 1.95
CA HIS A 37 -2.11 16.93 2.53
C HIS A 37 -2.42 17.95 3.64
N PHE A 38 -3.33 18.90 3.39
CA PHE A 38 -3.69 19.91 4.37
C PHE A 38 -4.54 19.38 5.53
N ALA A 39 -5.35 18.34 5.31
CA ALA A 39 -6.10 17.68 6.38
C ALA A 39 -5.18 17.05 7.44
N LEU A 40 -4.02 16.53 7.02
CA LEU A 40 -3.03 15.89 7.90
C LEU A 40 -1.96 16.84 8.41
N ARG A 41 -1.87 18.03 7.82
CA ARG A 41 -0.80 19.01 8.10
C ARG A 41 -0.72 19.48 9.56
N PRO A 42 -1.83 19.59 10.33
CA PRO A 42 -1.79 19.93 11.75
C PRO A 42 -1.17 18.85 12.65
N THR A 43 -1.17 17.59 12.22
CA THR A 43 -0.61 16.45 12.95
C THR A 43 0.49 15.79 12.10
N PRO A 44 1.64 16.47 11.92
CA PRO A 44 2.68 16.01 11.02
C PRO A 44 3.28 14.67 11.48
N ALA A 45 3.49 13.76 10.54
CA ALA A 45 4.34 12.60 10.77
C ALA A 45 5.79 13.02 11.04
N ASN A 46 6.53 12.22 11.81
CA ASN A 46 7.94 12.49 12.15
C ASN A 46 8.86 12.48 10.92
N LEU A 47 8.50 11.70 9.89
CA LEU A 47 9.29 11.55 8.66
C LEU A 47 8.49 12.07 7.45
N ARG A 48 9.15 12.82 6.58
CA ARG A 48 8.67 13.13 5.25
C ARG A 48 9.34 12.19 4.26
N VAL A 49 8.52 11.52 3.45
CA VAL A 49 9.03 10.59 2.44
C VAL A 49 8.74 11.13 1.06
N PHE A 50 9.75 11.08 0.20
CA PHE A 50 9.67 11.45 -1.20
C PHE A 50 9.90 10.24 -2.08
N PHE A 51 9.15 10.16 -3.17
CA PHE A 51 9.31 9.15 -4.20
C PHE A 51 9.79 9.85 -5.48
N PRO A 52 11.11 9.96 -5.72
CA PRO A 52 11.64 10.65 -6.89
C PRO A 52 11.04 10.08 -8.18
N LYS A 53 10.39 10.93 -8.97
CA LYS A 53 9.65 10.55 -10.19
C LYS A 53 8.60 9.45 -9.96
N GLY A 54 8.02 9.38 -8.76
CA GLY A 54 7.04 8.35 -8.38
C GLY A 54 7.65 6.95 -8.14
N ASN A 55 8.98 6.82 -8.16
CA ASN A 55 9.63 5.53 -7.98
C ASN A 55 9.76 5.19 -6.49
N VAL A 56 8.93 4.24 -6.04
CA VAL A 56 8.90 3.76 -4.65
C VAL A 56 10.21 3.11 -4.23
N ALA A 57 10.90 2.41 -5.14
CA ALA A 57 12.21 1.82 -4.90
C ALA A 57 13.29 2.87 -4.52
N LYS A 58 13.05 4.14 -4.87
CA LYS A 58 13.95 5.26 -4.59
C LYS A 58 13.44 6.14 -3.45
N ALA A 59 12.56 5.61 -2.59
CA ALA A 59 12.04 6.35 -1.44
C ALA A 59 13.16 6.99 -0.63
N GLN A 60 12.99 8.26 -0.30
CA GLN A 60 13.92 9.01 0.54
C GLN A 60 13.15 9.57 1.72
N GLY A 61 13.61 9.26 2.94
CA GLY A 61 13.08 9.83 4.17
C GLY A 61 13.93 11.01 4.61
N MET A 62 13.27 12.05 5.11
CA MET A 62 13.92 13.11 5.87
C MET A 62 13.07 13.48 7.09
N GLU A 63 13.70 13.93 8.18
CA GLU A 63 12.96 14.44 9.33
C GLU A 63 12.01 15.57 8.94
N ASN A 64 10.82 15.56 9.54
CA ASN A 64 9.81 16.56 9.26
C ASN A 64 10.01 17.83 10.12
N ASN A 65 10.91 18.68 9.66
CA ASN A 65 11.22 19.96 10.32
C ASN A 65 10.46 21.15 9.69
N LEU A 66 9.28 20.91 9.11
CA LEU A 66 8.49 21.99 8.52
C LEU A 66 7.82 22.84 9.62
N PRO A 67 7.80 24.18 9.48
CA PRO A 67 7.01 25.04 10.36
C PRO A 67 5.55 24.59 10.43
N LEU A 68 4.95 24.65 11.63
CA LEU A 68 3.54 24.37 11.82
C LEU A 68 2.69 25.42 11.11
N LEU A 69 1.59 24.98 10.52
CA LEU A 69 0.51 25.84 10.04
C LEU A 69 -0.63 25.75 11.03
N SER A 70 -1.38 26.85 11.21
CA SER A 70 -2.57 26.81 12.06
C SER A 70 -3.60 25.83 11.49
N THR A 71 -4.36 25.20 12.38
CA THR A 71 -5.45 24.30 11.98
C THR A 71 -6.49 25.05 11.14
N GLU A 72 -6.76 26.31 11.45
CA GLU A 72 -7.68 27.17 10.70
C GLU A 72 -7.24 27.36 9.25
N THR A 73 -5.98 27.73 9.00
CA THR A 73 -5.45 27.89 7.64
C THR A 73 -5.49 26.57 6.87
N CYS A 74 -5.18 25.46 7.53
CA CYS A 74 -5.25 24.13 6.91
C CYS A 74 -6.68 23.76 6.53
N LEU A 75 -7.65 23.99 7.42
CA LEU A 75 -9.07 23.74 7.18
C LEU A 75 -9.64 24.66 6.09
N ALA A 76 -9.18 25.91 5.99
CA ALA A 76 -9.57 26.80 4.90
C ALA A 76 -9.15 26.27 3.52
N VAL A 77 -7.93 25.71 3.40
CA VAL A 77 -7.50 25.05 2.15
C VAL A 77 -8.33 23.81 1.87
N VAL A 78 -8.60 22.98 2.88
CA VAL A 78 -9.43 21.78 2.75
C VAL A 78 -10.82 22.18 2.24
N ALA A 79 -11.47 23.16 2.86
CA ALA A 79 -12.79 23.64 2.47
C ALA A 79 -12.80 24.16 1.02
N ALA A 80 -11.83 24.97 0.62
CA ALA A 80 -11.72 25.47 -0.76
C ALA A 80 -11.55 24.33 -1.78
N CYS A 81 -10.83 23.26 -1.44
CA CYS A 81 -10.74 22.07 -2.28
C CYS A 81 -12.07 21.29 -2.33
N GLU A 82 -12.72 21.09 -1.18
CA GLU A 82 -13.98 20.34 -1.10
C GLU A 82 -15.11 21.06 -1.84
N GLU A 83 -15.27 22.37 -1.65
CA GLU A 83 -16.24 23.20 -2.38
C GLU A 83 -16.07 23.04 -3.89
N ARG A 84 -14.85 23.19 -4.39
CA ARG A 84 -14.59 23.07 -5.83
C ARG A 84 -14.80 21.66 -6.38
N LEU A 85 -14.47 20.64 -5.60
CA LEU A 85 -14.70 19.24 -5.97
C LEU A 85 -16.20 18.94 -6.01
N VAL A 86 -16.95 19.41 -5.01
CA VAL A 86 -18.41 19.26 -4.95
C VAL A 86 -19.08 19.96 -6.13
N GLU A 87 -18.72 21.21 -6.42
CA GLU A 87 -19.19 21.93 -7.62
C GLU A 87 -19.02 21.12 -8.90
N ARG A 88 -17.82 20.56 -9.12
CA ARG A 88 -17.53 19.75 -10.29
C ARG A 88 -18.36 18.46 -10.32
N PHE A 89 -18.55 17.81 -9.17
CA PHE A 89 -19.28 16.55 -9.11
C PHE A 89 -20.80 16.73 -9.22
N MET A 90 -21.35 17.90 -8.88
CA MET A 90 -22.79 18.20 -9.04
C MET A 90 -23.25 18.11 -10.50
N GLU A 91 -22.35 18.29 -11.47
CA GLU A 91 -22.67 18.22 -12.91
C GLU A 91 -22.85 16.77 -13.42
N LEU A 92 -22.54 15.77 -12.60
CA LEU A 92 -22.62 14.36 -12.96
C LEU A 92 -24.00 13.74 -12.60
N PRO A 93 -24.40 12.61 -13.22
CA PRO A 93 -25.72 12.00 -12.96
C PRO A 93 -25.99 11.69 -11.48
N PRO A 94 -27.21 11.83 -10.97
CA PRO A 94 -27.49 11.57 -9.55
C PRO A 94 -27.15 10.12 -9.15
N LEU A 95 -26.67 9.94 -7.92
CA LEU A 95 -26.38 8.64 -7.30
C LEU A 95 -27.53 8.12 -6.41
N GLY A 96 -28.54 8.96 -6.15
CA GLY A 96 -29.65 8.61 -5.25
C GLY A 96 -29.18 8.41 -3.80
N LYS A 97 -29.78 7.45 -3.09
CA LYS A 97 -29.31 7.03 -1.77
C LYS A 97 -27.99 6.27 -1.86
N VAL A 98 -26.95 6.78 -1.21
CA VAL A 98 -25.58 6.27 -1.30
C VAL A 98 -25.14 5.65 0.01
N TYR A 99 -24.81 4.36 -0.01
CA TYR A 99 -24.06 3.74 1.09
C TYR A 99 -22.57 3.74 0.77
N ILE A 100 -21.75 4.09 1.76
CA ILE A 100 -20.28 4.07 1.67
C ILE A 100 -19.76 3.24 2.84
N ASP A 101 -19.13 2.10 2.53
CA ASP A 101 -18.49 1.24 3.50
C ASP A 101 -17.30 1.97 4.17
N PRO A 102 -17.27 2.11 5.50
CA PRO A 102 -16.14 2.73 6.21
C PRO A 102 -14.79 2.08 5.92
N GLN A 103 -14.74 0.79 5.57
CA GLN A 103 -13.48 0.11 5.22
C GLN A 103 -12.77 0.74 4.01
N LEU A 104 -13.49 1.49 3.17
CA LEU A 104 -12.91 2.19 2.02
C LEU A 104 -11.89 3.27 2.43
N SER A 105 -11.81 3.66 3.72
CA SER A 105 -10.77 4.55 4.22
C SER A 105 -9.39 3.93 4.17
N ASP A 106 -9.31 2.59 4.16
CA ASP A 106 -8.06 1.84 4.08
C ASP A 106 -7.61 1.56 2.62
N TYR A 107 -8.39 1.97 1.62
CA TYR A 107 -8.08 1.79 0.19
C TYR A 107 -7.64 3.11 -0.45
N VAL A 108 -6.47 3.09 -1.06
CA VAL A 108 -5.85 4.28 -1.67
C VAL A 108 -6.46 4.55 -3.06
N MET A 109 -6.72 5.82 -3.39
CA MET A 109 -7.20 6.19 -4.72
C MET A 109 -6.16 5.90 -5.83
N PRO A 110 -6.58 5.49 -7.04
CA PRO A 110 -5.68 5.07 -8.12
C PRO A 110 -5.07 6.25 -8.90
N PHE A 111 -4.20 7.05 -8.27
CA PHE A 111 -3.55 8.21 -8.91
C PHE A 111 -2.53 7.85 -10.01
N ALA A 112 -1.88 6.68 -9.92
CA ALA A 112 -0.82 6.29 -10.84
C ALA A 112 -0.70 4.76 -10.94
N MET A 113 -1.36 4.16 -11.94
CA MET A 113 -1.37 2.71 -12.16
C MET A 113 -0.38 2.22 -13.22
N ARG A 114 0.47 3.11 -13.78
CA ARG A 114 1.41 2.78 -14.88
C ARG A 114 2.45 1.68 -14.55
N SER A 115 2.62 1.34 -13.27
CA SER A 115 3.62 0.37 -12.79
C SER A 115 3.03 -0.67 -11.85
N ALA A 116 1.70 -0.86 -11.88
CA ALA A 116 1.04 -1.86 -11.05
C ALA A 116 1.25 -3.26 -11.65
N SER A 117 1.62 -4.23 -10.82
CA SER A 117 1.73 -5.62 -11.25
C SER A 117 0.33 -6.24 -11.39
N LYS A 118 0.20 -7.25 -12.25
CA LYS A 118 -1.02 -8.07 -12.28
C LYS A 118 -1.16 -8.79 -10.94
N SER A 119 -2.37 -8.83 -10.42
CA SER A 119 -2.74 -9.43 -9.13
C SER A 119 -4.14 -10.02 -9.25
N LEU A 120 -4.55 -10.89 -8.32
CA LEU A 120 -5.92 -11.43 -8.34
C LEU A 120 -6.95 -10.31 -8.27
N ARG A 121 -6.64 -9.26 -7.51
CA ARG A 121 -7.42 -8.02 -7.46
C ARG A 121 -6.50 -6.82 -7.62
N THR A 122 -6.85 -5.89 -8.50
CA THR A 122 -6.02 -4.70 -8.74
C THR A 122 -6.02 -3.78 -7.52
N LEU A 123 -4.86 -3.66 -6.88
CA LEU A 123 -4.66 -2.92 -5.65
C LEU A 123 -3.64 -1.78 -5.81
N VAL A 124 -3.92 -0.65 -5.17
CA VAL A 124 -3.01 0.50 -5.14
C VAL A 124 -2.04 0.36 -3.97
N ARG A 125 -0.75 0.65 -4.22
CA ARG A 125 0.29 0.64 -3.18
C ARG A 125 -0.10 1.49 -1.97
N GLY A 126 0.10 0.95 -0.78
CA GLY A 126 -0.30 1.55 0.49
C GLY A 126 -1.72 1.21 0.95
N THR A 127 -2.52 0.51 0.13
CA THR A 127 -3.80 -0.05 0.57
C THR A 127 -3.57 -1.00 1.74
N LYS A 128 -4.43 -0.91 2.75
CA LYS A 128 -4.37 -1.72 3.98
C LYS A 128 -5.55 -2.68 3.99
N LEU A 129 -5.27 -3.96 3.81
CA LEU A 129 -6.29 -5.00 3.87
C LEU A 129 -6.37 -5.57 5.29
N PRO A 130 -7.54 -5.98 5.77
CA PRO A 130 -7.61 -6.79 6.98
C PRO A 130 -6.85 -8.10 6.76
N LEU A 131 -6.14 -8.58 7.79
CA LEU A 131 -5.60 -9.93 7.76
C LEU A 131 -6.75 -10.95 7.76
N PRO A 132 -6.68 -12.00 6.93
CA PRO A 132 -7.63 -13.09 7.00
C PRO A 132 -7.58 -13.79 8.36
N ALA A 133 -8.72 -14.35 8.79
CA ALA A 133 -8.79 -15.10 10.04
C ALA A 133 -7.93 -16.37 9.98
N GLY A 134 -7.13 -16.59 11.02
CA GLY A 134 -6.25 -17.76 11.15
C GLY A 134 -5.11 -17.47 12.12
N ASP A 135 -4.51 -18.53 12.67
CA ASP A 135 -3.38 -18.39 13.60
C ASP A 135 -2.03 -18.33 12.87
N VAL A 136 -1.99 -18.87 11.65
CA VAL A 136 -0.79 -19.03 10.84
C VAL A 136 -0.97 -18.31 9.51
N LEU A 137 0.00 -17.48 9.19
CA LEU A 137 0.15 -16.87 7.88
C LEU A 137 1.14 -17.69 7.07
N ARG A 138 0.74 -18.16 5.89
CA ARG A 138 1.64 -18.83 4.94
C ARG A 138 1.91 -17.93 3.76
N PHE A 139 3.17 -17.54 3.58
CA PHE A 139 3.63 -17.00 2.30
C PHE A 139 3.91 -18.13 1.33
N PHE A 140 3.68 -17.88 0.05
CA PHE A 140 4.04 -18.81 -1.00
C PHE A 140 4.70 -18.09 -2.18
N LEU A 141 5.55 -18.83 -2.86
CA LEU A 141 6.19 -18.48 -4.11
C LEU A 141 5.97 -19.64 -5.07
N TRP A 142 5.75 -19.32 -6.34
CA TRP A 142 5.81 -20.27 -7.45
C TRP A 142 6.64 -19.66 -8.58
N TRP A 143 7.51 -20.45 -9.19
CA TRP A 143 8.19 -20.07 -10.42
C TRP A 143 8.47 -21.28 -11.29
N LYS A 144 8.72 -21.03 -12.57
CA LYS A 144 9.23 -22.01 -13.53
C LYS A 144 10.50 -21.45 -14.18
N ASN A 145 11.45 -22.32 -14.47
CA ASN A 145 12.69 -21.95 -15.16
C ASN A 145 12.39 -21.16 -16.43
N GLY A 146 13.20 -20.12 -16.69
CA GLY A 146 13.24 -19.44 -17.97
C GLY A 146 13.97 -20.29 -19.03
N THR A 147 14.75 -19.62 -19.88
CA THR A 147 15.64 -20.31 -20.84
C THR A 147 16.73 -21.12 -20.16
N GLU A 148 17.10 -20.76 -18.94
CA GLU A 148 18.13 -21.40 -18.13
C GLU A 148 17.59 -21.72 -16.73
N ARG A 149 18.35 -22.51 -15.97
CA ARG A 149 18.07 -22.80 -14.56
C ARG A 149 17.84 -21.48 -13.80
N THR A 150 16.71 -21.38 -13.12
CA THR A 150 16.34 -20.19 -12.37
C THR A 150 16.09 -20.54 -10.91
N ASP A 151 16.71 -19.77 -10.04
CA ASP A 151 16.71 -19.91 -8.60
C ASP A 151 16.09 -18.66 -7.98
N ILE A 152 14.89 -18.80 -7.41
CA ILE A 152 14.10 -17.70 -6.84
C ILE A 152 13.84 -18.00 -5.36
N ASP A 153 14.37 -17.15 -4.49
CA ASP A 153 14.22 -17.29 -3.04
C ASP A 153 12.95 -16.61 -2.55
N LEU A 154 12.21 -17.28 -1.66
CA LEU A 154 11.24 -16.65 -0.77
C LEU A 154 11.90 -16.27 0.57
N SER A 155 11.54 -15.12 1.14
CA SER A 155 12.01 -14.71 2.47
C SER A 155 11.00 -13.86 3.22
N ALA A 156 11.04 -13.94 4.55
CA ALA A 156 10.25 -13.12 5.46
C ALA A 156 11.17 -12.41 6.46
N VAL A 157 11.31 -11.09 6.32
CA VAL A 157 12.11 -10.25 7.22
C VAL A 157 11.23 -9.76 8.36
N LEU A 158 11.64 -10.00 9.61
CA LEU A 158 10.92 -9.61 10.82
C LEU A 158 11.49 -8.32 11.37
N LEU A 159 10.63 -7.32 11.58
CA LEU A 159 11.00 -6.01 12.13
C LEU A 159 10.19 -5.68 13.38
N ASN A 160 10.80 -4.94 14.30
CA ASN A 160 10.11 -4.42 15.49
C ASN A 160 9.29 -3.15 15.16
N ALA A 161 8.64 -2.56 16.16
CA ALA A 161 7.82 -1.35 15.97
C ALA A 161 8.61 -0.10 15.53
N ALA A 162 9.94 -0.08 15.73
CA ALA A 162 10.82 0.98 15.26
C ALA A 162 11.36 0.72 13.84
N PHE A 163 10.86 -0.32 13.14
CA PHE A 163 11.38 -0.80 11.85
C PHE A 163 12.84 -1.26 11.90
N GLU A 164 13.31 -1.70 13.07
CA GLU A 164 14.64 -2.30 13.24
C GLU A 164 14.56 -3.80 13.00
N TYR A 165 15.64 -4.36 12.45
CA TYR A 165 15.74 -5.79 12.17
C TYR A 165 15.67 -6.62 13.45
N VAL A 166 14.83 -7.65 13.45
CA VAL A 166 14.71 -8.63 14.54
C VAL A 166 15.28 -9.98 14.11
N ASP A 167 14.78 -10.54 13.02
CA ASP A 167 15.21 -11.84 12.49
C ASP A 167 14.76 -12.00 11.02
N ILE A 168 15.11 -13.13 10.38
CA ILE A 168 14.69 -13.48 9.02
C ILE A 168 14.40 -14.97 8.90
N LEU A 169 13.34 -15.32 8.16
CA LEU A 169 13.11 -16.68 7.65
C LEU A 169 13.47 -16.69 6.16
N SER A 170 14.40 -17.55 5.75
CA SER A 170 14.98 -17.59 4.40
C SER A 170 15.66 -18.95 4.16
N TYR A 171 16.15 -19.20 2.94
CA TYR A 171 16.83 -20.44 2.55
C TYR A 171 17.99 -20.84 3.50
N TYR A 172 18.70 -19.87 4.07
CA TYR A 172 19.81 -20.09 5.01
C TYR A 172 19.39 -20.04 6.50
N ASN A 173 18.13 -19.75 6.79
CA ASN A 173 17.56 -19.76 8.14
C ASN A 173 16.13 -20.33 8.12
N LEU A 174 16.05 -21.66 7.97
CA LEU A 174 14.80 -22.36 7.68
C LEU A 174 13.84 -22.44 8.87
N GLN A 175 14.33 -22.32 10.11
CA GLN A 175 13.51 -22.39 11.32
C GLN A 175 13.99 -21.38 12.35
N GLY A 176 13.09 -20.51 12.80
CA GLY A 176 13.44 -19.44 13.72
C GLY A 176 12.22 -18.62 14.11
N PHE A 177 12.30 -17.95 15.25
CA PHE A 177 11.36 -16.90 15.69
C PHE A 177 9.83 -17.20 15.68
N GLY A 178 9.40 -18.45 15.45
CA GLY A 178 7.97 -18.80 15.36
C GLY A 178 7.47 -19.04 13.93
N GLY A 179 8.37 -19.22 12.97
CA GLY A 179 8.06 -19.66 11.62
C GLY A 179 9.01 -20.73 11.06
N CYS A 180 8.63 -21.26 9.90
CA CYS A 180 9.29 -22.37 9.22
C CYS A 180 9.28 -22.15 7.70
N HIS A 181 10.40 -22.37 7.05
CA HIS A 181 10.56 -22.38 5.59
C HIS A 181 10.50 -23.82 5.07
N SER A 182 9.89 -24.04 3.91
CA SER A 182 9.73 -25.38 3.31
C SER A 182 11.02 -26.03 2.78
N GLY A 183 12.17 -25.39 2.94
CA GLY A 183 13.41 -25.73 2.24
C GLY A 183 13.67 -24.82 1.02
N ASP A 184 14.82 -25.02 0.41
CA ASP A 184 15.37 -24.23 -0.70
C ASP A 184 15.37 -25.07 -1.99
N ILE A 185 14.61 -24.64 -3.00
CA ILE A 185 14.57 -25.28 -4.31
C ILE A 185 15.31 -24.39 -5.32
N VAL A 186 16.37 -24.92 -5.92
CA VAL A 186 17.27 -24.11 -6.79
C VAL A 186 17.11 -24.37 -8.30
N ASP A 187 16.20 -25.28 -8.68
CA ASP A 187 15.93 -25.68 -10.07
C ASP A 187 14.45 -26.08 -10.25
N ALA A 188 13.75 -25.41 -11.18
CA ALA A 188 12.31 -25.53 -11.37
C ALA A 188 11.91 -25.78 -12.84
N PRO A 189 12.36 -26.88 -13.49
CA PRO A 189 12.11 -27.12 -14.90
C PRO A 189 10.61 -27.30 -15.23
N GLU A 190 9.86 -27.92 -14.31
CA GLU A 190 8.40 -28.09 -14.41
C GLU A 190 7.62 -27.14 -13.48
N GLY A 191 8.32 -26.19 -12.88
CA GLY A 191 7.80 -25.34 -11.83
C GLY A 191 8.13 -25.85 -10.42
N ALA A 192 8.28 -24.93 -9.48
CA ALA A 192 8.56 -25.20 -8.08
C ALA A 192 7.84 -24.20 -7.18
N SER A 193 7.65 -24.59 -5.92
CA SER A 193 7.06 -23.73 -4.90
C SER A 193 7.82 -23.75 -3.60
N GLU A 194 7.91 -22.58 -2.98
CA GLU A 194 8.39 -22.41 -1.61
C GLU A 194 7.30 -21.81 -0.73
N PHE A 195 7.36 -22.15 0.55
CA PHE A 195 6.41 -21.70 1.56
C PHE A 195 7.14 -21.23 2.81
N ILE A 196 6.61 -20.18 3.44
CA ILE A 196 7.01 -19.75 4.78
C ILE A 196 5.76 -19.66 5.65
N ASP A 197 5.72 -20.46 6.71
CA ASP A 197 4.69 -20.37 7.75
C ASP A 197 5.16 -19.48 8.88
N VAL A 198 4.29 -18.57 9.33
CA VAL A 198 4.53 -17.73 10.50
C VAL A 198 3.33 -17.78 11.43
N THR A 199 3.55 -18.21 12.68
CA THR A 199 2.52 -18.15 13.72
C THR A 199 2.45 -16.73 14.28
N LEU A 200 1.37 -16.00 14.01
CA LEU A 200 1.25 -14.57 14.32
C LEU A 200 1.37 -14.28 15.82
N LYS A 201 0.81 -15.15 16.67
CA LYS A 201 0.92 -15.04 18.12
C LYS A 201 2.38 -15.11 18.59
N ASN A 202 3.14 -16.09 18.09
CA ASN A 202 4.52 -16.34 18.53
C ASN A 202 5.45 -15.18 18.17
N VAL A 203 5.33 -14.64 16.95
CA VAL A 203 6.16 -13.50 16.53
C VAL A 203 5.78 -12.23 17.29
N ARG A 204 4.48 -12.03 17.60
CA ARG A 204 4.01 -10.91 18.42
C ARG A 204 4.59 -10.94 19.83
N GLU A 205 4.58 -12.11 20.48
CA GLU A 205 5.16 -12.30 21.82
C GLU A 205 6.68 -12.03 21.86
N LYS A 206 7.36 -12.16 20.73
CA LYS A 206 8.79 -11.88 20.59
C LYS A 206 9.10 -10.45 20.10
N GLY A 207 8.12 -9.56 20.11
CA GLY A 207 8.31 -8.14 19.79
C GLY A 207 8.36 -7.79 18.30
N VAL A 208 7.98 -8.72 17.41
CA VAL A 208 7.80 -8.42 15.98
C VAL A 208 6.52 -7.62 15.80
N ARG A 209 6.62 -6.52 15.04
CA ARG A 209 5.44 -5.78 14.56
C ARG A 209 5.23 -5.98 13.07
N TYR A 210 6.30 -5.97 12.29
CA TYR A 210 6.20 -6.04 10.83
C TYR A 210 6.86 -7.29 10.27
N ILE A 211 6.21 -7.92 9.28
CA ILE A 211 6.78 -9.01 8.50
C ILE A 211 6.81 -8.56 7.04
N VAL A 212 8.01 -8.43 6.46
CA VAL A 212 8.20 -8.03 5.08
C VAL A 212 8.38 -9.27 4.23
N MET A 213 7.47 -9.51 3.29
CA MET A 213 7.65 -10.55 2.29
C MET A 213 8.63 -10.06 1.23
N SER A 214 9.66 -10.85 0.94
CA SER A 214 10.65 -10.56 -0.09
C SER A 214 10.80 -11.77 -1.01
N VAL A 215 10.80 -11.53 -2.31
CA VAL A 215 11.10 -12.51 -3.35
C VAL A 215 12.34 -12.05 -4.09
N ASN A 216 13.32 -12.93 -4.26
CA ASN A 216 14.62 -12.58 -4.83
C ASN A 216 15.03 -13.55 -5.94
N SER A 217 15.49 -13.04 -7.06
CA SER A 217 16.16 -13.84 -8.09
C SER A 217 17.64 -14.03 -7.72
N TYR A 218 17.96 -15.17 -7.10
CA TYR A 218 19.32 -15.51 -6.70
C TYR A 218 20.22 -15.64 -7.93
N SER A 219 19.74 -16.34 -8.96
CA SER A 219 20.45 -16.54 -10.23
C SER A 219 20.46 -15.32 -11.17
N GLN A 220 19.95 -14.17 -10.71
CA GLN A 220 20.08 -12.85 -11.35
C GLN A 220 19.26 -12.60 -12.62
N GLN A 221 18.34 -13.48 -13.00
CA GLN A 221 17.38 -13.23 -14.07
C GLN A 221 16.29 -12.25 -13.61
N PRO A 222 15.88 -11.28 -14.43
CA PRO A 222 14.73 -10.44 -14.11
C PRO A 222 13.43 -11.26 -14.22
N PHE A 223 12.42 -10.92 -13.41
CA PHE A 223 11.17 -11.69 -13.37
C PHE A 223 10.41 -11.69 -14.70
N VAL A 224 10.56 -10.65 -15.52
CA VAL A 224 9.96 -10.55 -16.86
C VAL A 224 10.43 -11.66 -17.83
N ASP A 225 11.59 -12.26 -17.57
CA ASP A 225 12.15 -13.33 -18.42
C ASP A 225 11.63 -14.73 -18.02
N LEU A 226 10.87 -14.83 -16.94
CA LEU A 226 10.33 -16.09 -16.45
C LEU A 226 8.94 -16.35 -17.04
N PRO A 227 8.64 -17.58 -17.48
CA PRO A 227 7.34 -17.91 -18.04
C PRO A 227 6.23 -17.83 -16.99
N GLU A 228 6.54 -18.23 -15.75
CA GLU A 228 5.65 -18.15 -14.60
C GLU A 228 6.48 -17.75 -13.38
N CYS A 229 6.05 -16.70 -12.69
CA CYS A 229 6.58 -16.32 -11.38
C CYS A 229 5.52 -15.51 -10.64
N PHE A 230 5.06 -15.99 -9.49
CA PHE A 230 4.08 -15.28 -8.67
C PHE A 230 4.24 -15.63 -7.21
N ALA A 231 3.81 -14.72 -6.35
CA ALA A 231 3.93 -14.88 -4.91
C ALA A 231 2.71 -14.30 -4.19
N GLY A 232 2.37 -14.82 -3.02
CA GLY A 232 1.23 -14.36 -2.27
C GLY A 232 1.19 -14.88 -0.84
N TRP A 233 0.02 -14.77 -0.23
CA TRP A 233 -0.22 -15.26 1.12
C TRP A 233 -1.58 -15.94 1.28
N MET A 234 -1.65 -16.82 2.26
CA MET A 234 -2.86 -17.51 2.69
C MET A 234 -2.92 -17.55 4.22
N ALA A 235 -4.12 -17.56 4.78
CA ALA A 235 -4.33 -17.89 6.20
C ALA A 235 -4.52 -19.39 6.36
N ARG A 236 -4.01 -19.91 7.47
CA ARG A 236 -4.14 -21.31 7.88
C ARG A 236 -4.61 -21.34 9.33
N THR A 237 -5.43 -22.34 9.67
CA THR A 237 -5.83 -22.56 11.06
C THR A 237 -4.64 -23.03 11.88
N HIS A 238 -3.90 -24.03 11.39
CA HIS A 238 -2.63 -24.51 11.95
C HIS A 238 -1.65 -24.85 10.81
N PRO A 239 -0.32 -24.96 11.04
CA PRO A 239 0.65 -25.15 9.95
C PRO A 239 0.35 -26.37 9.07
N GLU A 240 -0.10 -27.47 9.69
CA GLU A 240 -0.40 -28.75 9.02
C GLU A 240 -1.86 -28.86 8.54
N SER A 241 -2.69 -27.82 8.64
CA SER A 241 -4.11 -27.92 8.27
C SER A 241 -4.30 -27.90 6.75
N GLY A 242 -4.81 -28.98 6.14
CA GLY A 242 -5.13 -29.04 4.70
C GLY A 242 -3.93 -29.29 3.79
N GLU A 243 -4.13 -29.18 2.48
CA GLU A 243 -3.08 -29.41 1.46
C GLU A 243 -1.94 -28.37 1.56
N ILE A 244 -0.73 -28.72 1.10
CA ILE A 244 0.44 -27.80 1.12
C ILE A 244 0.10 -26.46 0.44
N TYR A 245 -0.56 -26.53 -0.71
CA TYR A 245 -1.17 -25.37 -1.38
C TYR A 245 -2.67 -25.59 -1.50
N GLU A 246 -3.45 -24.75 -0.85
CA GLU A 246 -4.91 -24.80 -0.93
C GLU A 246 -5.44 -23.53 -1.62
N PRO A 247 -5.74 -23.57 -2.94
CA PRO A 247 -6.12 -22.39 -3.71
C PRO A 247 -7.28 -21.59 -3.11
N LYS A 248 -8.21 -22.26 -2.42
CA LYS A 248 -9.37 -21.63 -1.75
C LYS A 248 -9.00 -20.74 -0.56
N THR A 249 -7.82 -20.95 0.02
CA THR A 249 -7.31 -20.17 1.17
C THR A 249 -6.37 -19.03 0.74
N VAL A 250 -6.03 -18.96 -0.55
CA VAL A 250 -5.24 -17.85 -1.11
C VAL A 250 -6.05 -16.58 -0.98
N HIS A 251 -5.50 -15.61 -0.24
CA HIS A 251 -6.18 -14.33 -0.03
C HIS A 251 -5.90 -13.37 -1.18
N ASP A 252 -4.64 -13.28 -1.61
CA ASP A 252 -4.24 -12.57 -2.82
C ASP A 252 -2.87 -13.07 -3.30
N ARG A 253 -2.53 -12.71 -4.54
CA ARG A 253 -1.21 -12.96 -5.13
C ARG A 253 -0.82 -11.83 -6.08
N VAL A 254 0.47 -11.64 -6.25
CA VAL A 254 1.05 -10.78 -7.28
C VAL A 254 1.78 -11.64 -8.31
N ASP A 255 1.50 -11.38 -9.59
CA ASP A 255 2.26 -11.94 -10.70
C ASP A 255 3.52 -11.09 -10.89
N LEU A 256 4.68 -11.71 -10.73
CA LEU A 256 5.99 -11.05 -10.82
C LEU A 256 6.41 -11.02 -12.28
N THR A 257 6.09 -9.92 -12.97
CA THR A 257 6.34 -9.76 -14.41
C THR A 257 7.17 -8.53 -14.76
N ALA A 258 7.68 -7.82 -13.76
CA ALA A 258 8.47 -6.61 -13.95
C ALA A 258 9.94 -6.90 -14.27
N ASP A 259 10.58 -6.00 -15.03
CA ASP A 259 12.03 -5.96 -15.29
C ASP A 259 12.81 -5.57 -14.01
N THR A 260 12.78 -6.48 -13.04
CA THR A 260 13.32 -6.36 -11.68
C THR A 260 13.73 -7.74 -11.18
N LYS A 261 14.61 -7.78 -10.18
CA LYS A 261 15.18 -9.03 -9.62
C LYS A 261 14.78 -9.27 -8.17
N VAL A 262 14.22 -8.26 -7.52
CA VAL A 262 13.71 -8.34 -6.16
C VAL A 262 12.30 -7.78 -6.15
N ALA A 263 11.39 -8.45 -5.46
CA ALA A 263 10.04 -7.97 -5.23
C ALA A 263 9.72 -7.95 -3.73
N ILE A 264 9.03 -6.90 -3.31
CA ILE A 264 8.42 -6.79 -1.97
C ILE A 264 6.92 -6.63 -2.22
N PRO A 265 6.18 -7.75 -2.27
CA PRO A 265 4.75 -7.74 -2.55
C PRO A 265 3.95 -7.01 -1.47
N LEU A 266 4.29 -7.27 -0.21
CA LEU A 266 3.48 -6.85 0.93
C LEU A 266 4.29 -6.76 2.23
N VAL A 267 3.69 -6.08 3.21
CA VAL A 267 4.13 -6.06 4.60
C VAL A 267 2.95 -6.39 5.50
N ILE A 268 3.15 -7.28 6.47
CA ILE A 268 2.14 -7.60 7.49
C ILE A 268 2.39 -6.72 8.71
N ASP A 269 1.41 -5.94 9.13
CA ASP A 269 1.37 -5.36 10.48
C ASP A 269 0.65 -6.36 11.40
N VAL A 270 1.43 -7.06 12.21
CA VAL A 270 0.96 -8.09 13.13
C VAL A 270 0.18 -7.48 14.29
N VAL A 271 0.45 -6.24 14.67
CA VAL A 271 -0.24 -5.59 15.80
C VAL A 271 -1.61 -5.10 15.37
N ASP A 272 -1.67 -4.41 14.23
CA ASP A 272 -2.91 -3.86 13.71
C ASP A 272 -3.74 -4.89 12.91
N ASN A 273 -3.20 -6.10 12.74
CA ASN A 273 -3.75 -7.21 11.95
C ASN A 273 -4.10 -6.81 10.52
N ARG A 274 -3.13 -6.21 9.81
CA ARG A 274 -3.31 -5.67 8.46
C ARG A 274 -2.24 -6.16 7.49
N VAL A 275 -2.60 -6.29 6.23
CA VAL A 275 -1.67 -6.41 5.11
C VAL A 275 -1.54 -5.04 4.45
N VAL A 276 -0.34 -4.48 4.43
CA VAL A 276 -0.02 -3.31 3.63
C VAL A 276 0.44 -3.79 2.26
N TRP A 277 -0.34 -3.47 1.23
CA TRP A 277 -0.01 -3.80 -0.15
C TRP A 277 1.13 -2.91 -0.65
N CYS A 278 2.28 -3.52 -1.01
CA CYS A 278 3.48 -2.79 -1.40
C CYS A 278 3.71 -2.81 -2.92
N ASP A 279 3.55 -3.98 -3.54
CA ASP A 279 3.76 -4.23 -4.98
C ASP A 279 5.00 -3.51 -5.54
N MET A 280 6.16 -3.74 -4.91
CA MET A 280 7.39 -3.02 -5.24
C MET A 280 8.43 -3.95 -5.87
N GLY A 281 8.92 -3.60 -7.05
CA GLY A 281 10.06 -4.26 -7.69
C GLY A 281 11.35 -3.43 -7.61
N LEU A 282 12.50 -4.09 -7.39
CA LEU A 282 13.84 -3.49 -7.35
C LEU A 282 14.76 -4.19 -8.36
N ARG A 283 15.60 -3.43 -9.05
CA ARG A 283 16.57 -3.96 -10.03
C ARG A 283 17.83 -4.58 -9.40
N SER A 284 18.10 -4.27 -8.14
CA SER A 284 19.27 -4.75 -7.39
C SER A 284 18.88 -4.97 -5.93
N HIS A 285 19.62 -5.83 -5.25
CA HIS A 285 19.45 -6.09 -3.82
C HIS A 285 19.46 -4.77 -3.02
N PRO A 286 18.46 -4.55 -2.16
CA PRO A 286 18.53 -3.45 -1.23
C PRO A 286 19.53 -3.79 -0.11
N ASN A 287 20.34 -2.81 0.30
CA ASN A 287 21.15 -2.96 1.51
C ASN A 287 20.22 -2.92 2.73
N PHE A 288 20.04 -4.08 3.39
CA PHE A 288 19.32 -4.20 4.67
C PHE A 288 20.16 -3.73 5.88
N GLN A 289 21.48 -3.54 5.70
CA GLN A 289 22.37 -3.03 6.74
C GLN A 289 22.36 -1.50 6.76
N ASN A 290 21.78 -0.93 7.82
CA ASN A 290 21.82 0.51 8.10
C ASN A 290 22.65 0.72 9.37
N ASN A 291 23.90 1.15 9.23
CA ASN A 291 24.71 1.50 10.38
C ASN A 291 24.15 2.78 11.03
N VAL A 292 23.76 2.62 12.29
CA VAL A 292 23.22 3.61 13.22
C VAL A 292 24.14 4.83 13.32
N HIS A 293 23.80 5.94 12.65
CA HIS A 293 23.91 7.33 13.15
C HIS A 293 23.66 8.45 12.11
N GLY A 294 23.34 8.17 10.84
CA GLY A 294 23.18 9.30 9.91
C GLY A 294 22.73 9.06 8.47
N ASN A 295 22.13 7.92 8.12
CA ASN A 295 21.60 7.73 6.76
C ASN A 295 20.16 7.21 6.78
N LEU A 296 19.21 8.10 6.50
CA LEU A 296 17.80 7.80 6.22
C LEU A 296 17.62 7.12 4.83
N LYS A 297 18.53 6.23 4.44
CA LYS A 297 18.61 5.62 3.11
C LYS A 297 18.73 4.10 3.26
N GLY A 298 17.62 3.39 3.14
CA GLY A 298 17.59 1.92 3.23
C GLY A 298 16.19 1.36 3.12
N ILE A 299 16.08 0.03 3.00
CA ILE A 299 14.79 -0.65 2.83
C ILE A 299 13.83 -0.42 4.00
N ASN A 300 14.33 -0.23 5.22
CA ASN A 300 13.49 0.10 6.39
C ASN A 300 12.77 1.43 6.19
N VAL A 301 13.41 2.41 5.53
CA VAL A 301 12.76 3.70 5.18
C VAL A 301 11.70 3.48 4.11
N THR A 302 11.97 2.62 3.12
CA THR A 302 10.99 2.28 2.08
C THR A 302 9.77 1.54 2.65
N VAL A 303 10.00 0.51 3.46
CA VAL A 303 8.95 -0.26 4.17
C VAL A 303 8.15 0.66 5.08
N ARG A 304 8.84 1.44 5.93
CA ARG A 304 8.21 2.44 6.78
C ARG A 304 7.38 3.42 5.97
N SER A 305 7.89 3.91 4.84
CA SER A 305 7.17 4.86 3.99
C SER A 305 5.90 4.31 3.38
N LEU A 306 5.82 2.99 3.16
CA LEU A 306 4.64 2.32 2.64
C LEU A 306 3.63 2.01 3.75
N VAL A 307 4.09 1.56 4.91
CA VAL A 307 3.25 1.28 6.08
C VAL A 307 2.62 2.56 6.64
N GLU A 308 3.43 3.60 6.79
CA GLU A 308 3.01 4.92 7.28
C GLU A 308 2.44 5.79 6.15
N LEU A 309 2.29 5.26 4.93
CA LEU A 309 1.80 6.05 3.79
C LEU A 309 0.39 6.56 4.08
N GLN A 310 0.25 7.89 4.04
CA GLN A 310 -1.05 8.55 4.08
C GLN A 310 -1.31 9.19 2.71
N LYS A 311 -2.31 8.66 2.02
CA LYS A 311 -2.76 9.10 0.70
C LYS A 311 -4.27 9.29 0.71
N PRO A 312 -4.81 10.12 -0.22
CA PRO A 312 -6.24 10.20 -0.41
C PRO A 312 -6.85 8.80 -0.60
N ASN A 313 -7.95 8.53 0.12
CA ASN A 313 -8.62 7.22 0.16
C ASN A 313 -9.98 7.23 -0.56
N LEU A 314 -10.50 6.04 -0.85
CA LEU A 314 -11.76 5.88 -1.58
C LEU A 314 -12.98 6.35 -0.78
N TYR A 315 -12.96 6.22 0.55
CA TYR A 315 -14.06 6.70 1.40
C TYR A 315 -14.29 8.21 1.23
N ASP A 316 -13.22 9.00 1.34
CA ASP A 316 -13.28 10.45 1.15
C ASP A 316 -13.74 10.84 -0.26
N LEU A 317 -13.27 10.11 -1.28
CA LEU A 317 -13.71 10.34 -2.66
C LEU A 317 -15.22 10.16 -2.80
N PHE A 318 -15.74 9.00 -2.40
CA PHE A 318 -17.15 8.69 -2.54
C PHE A 318 -18.02 9.54 -1.62
N ARG A 319 -17.50 9.98 -0.47
CA ARG A 319 -18.18 10.94 0.40
C ARG A 319 -18.40 12.28 -0.31
N LEU A 320 -17.39 12.78 -1.03
CA LEU A 320 -17.55 14.02 -1.83
C LEU A 320 -18.59 13.86 -2.94
N HIS A 321 -18.64 12.71 -3.60
CA HIS A 321 -19.69 12.40 -4.57
C HIS A 321 -21.07 12.30 -3.92
N ALA A 322 -21.18 11.65 -2.75
CA ALA A 322 -22.46 11.58 -2.03
C ALA A 322 -22.93 12.97 -1.60
N ILE A 323 -22.04 13.87 -1.16
CA ILE A 323 -22.39 15.26 -0.84
C ILE A 323 -22.88 16.02 -2.07
N ALA A 324 -22.21 15.84 -3.22
CA ALA A 324 -22.50 16.60 -4.42
C ALA A 324 -23.76 16.13 -5.16
N ARG A 325 -23.96 14.81 -5.27
CA ARG A 325 -24.92 14.21 -6.21
C ARG A 325 -25.68 13.03 -5.62
N GLY A 326 -25.82 12.93 -4.30
CA GLY A 326 -26.56 11.87 -3.64
C GLY A 326 -27.02 12.22 -2.22
N GLU A 327 -27.48 11.21 -1.50
CA GLU A 327 -27.85 11.29 -0.07
C GLU A 327 -27.19 10.12 0.66
N GLN A 328 -26.26 10.39 1.59
CA GLN A 328 -25.57 9.33 2.31
C GLN A 328 -26.51 8.63 3.30
N VAL A 329 -26.62 7.31 3.20
CA VAL A 329 -27.38 6.45 4.12
C VAL A 329 -26.46 5.57 4.96
N GLY A 330 -26.92 5.20 6.16
CA GLY A 330 -26.12 4.43 7.13
C GLY A 330 -26.11 2.91 6.93
N SER A 331 -26.90 2.39 5.98
CA SER A 331 -27.01 0.95 5.68
C SER A 331 -27.03 0.74 4.16
N PRO A 332 -26.47 -0.37 3.64
CA PRO A 332 -26.68 -0.76 2.25
C PRO A 332 -28.14 -1.08 1.93
N ASP A 333 -28.96 -1.40 2.93
CA ASP A 333 -30.39 -1.70 2.73
C ASP A 333 -31.15 -0.46 2.25
N GLY A 334 -31.71 -0.54 1.04
CA GLY A 334 -32.44 0.57 0.43
C GLY A 334 -31.55 1.68 -0.14
N ALA A 335 -30.23 1.47 -0.21
CA ALA A 335 -29.34 2.30 -1.01
C ALA A 335 -29.50 1.99 -2.50
N GLU A 336 -29.46 3.03 -3.33
CA GLU A 336 -29.48 2.92 -4.79
C GLU A 336 -28.07 2.74 -5.35
N THR A 337 -27.08 3.37 -4.70
CA THR A 337 -25.66 3.23 -5.00
C THR A 337 -24.93 2.71 -3.77
N VAL A 338 -24.15 1.63 -3.94
CA VAL A 338 -23.41 1.00 -2.84
C VAL A 338 -21.92 0.92 -3.19
N PHE A 339 -21.11 1.73 -2.51
CA PHE A 339 -19.66 1.63 -2.54
C PHE A 339 -19.20 0.79 -1.36
N SER A 340 -18.75 -0.43 -1.62
CA SER A 340 -18.28 -1.34 -0.57
C SER A 340 -17.18 -2.28 -1.05
N VAL A 341 -16.41 -2.80 -0.10
CA VAL A 341 -15.41 -3.85 -0.35
C VAL A 341 -16.10 -5.14 -0.83
N ALA A 342 -17.26 -5.46 -0.25
CA ALA A 342 -18.07 -6.63 -0.62
C ALA A 342 -18.56 -6.56 -2.08
N ASN A 343 -18.82 -5.36 -2.61
CA ASN A 343 -19.16 -5.14 -4.03
C ASN A 343 -17.93 -4.93 -4.92
N GLU A 344 -16.74 -5.32 -4.42
CA GLU A 344 -15.47 -5.24 -5.15
C GLU A 344 -15.12 -3.82 -5.63
N THR A 345 -15.73 -2.80 -5.04
CA THR A 345 -15.59 -1.39 -5.45
C THR A 345 -14.12 -0.95 -5.55
N PRO A 346 -13.25 -1.23 -4.56
CA PRO A 346 -11.86 -0.78 -4.62
C PRO A 346 -11.04 -1.34 -5.77
N PHE A 347 -11.45 -2.49 -6.31
CA PHE A 347 -10.69 -3.20 -7.34
C PHE A 347 -11.06 -2.74 -8.75
N ARG A 348 -12.14 -1.96 -8.90
CA ARG A 348 -12.62 -1.38 -10.17
C ARG A 348 -11.89 -0.07 -10.48
N VAL A 349 -10.56 -0.11 -10.51
CA VAL A 349 -9.70 1.10 -10.60
C VAL A 349 -9.92 1.94 -11.86
N GLU A 350 -10.24 1.31 -12.99
CA GLU A 350 -10.52 2.01 -14.25
C GLU A 350 -11.86 2.76 -14.20
N GLU A 351 -12.88 2.15 -13.59
CA GLU A 351 -14.18 2.78 -13.32
C GLU A 351 -14.00 3.97 -12.37
N ILE A 352 -13.27 3.78 -11.28
CA ILE A 352 -12.98 4.86 -10.31
C ILE A 352 -12.29 6.03 -10.99
N ALA A 353 -11.23 5.75 -11.76
CA ALA A 353 -10.45 6.79 -12.44
C ALA A 353 -11.29 7.56 -13.48
N SER A 354 -12.15 6.87 -14.24
CA SER A 354 -12.91 7.47 -15.33
C SER A 354 -14.21 8.15 -14.89
N GLN A 355 -14.91 7.63 -13.87
CA GLN A 355 -16.23 8.12 -13.48
C GLN A 355 -16.23 9.02 -12.24
N TYR A 356 -15.22 8.88 -11.37
CA TYR A 356 -15.20 9.55 -10.07
C TYR A 356 -14.01 10.50 -9.88
N MET A 357 -12.97 10.39 -10.72
CA MET A 357 -11.77 11.23 -10.63
C MET A 357 -11.51 12.11 -11.87
N ALA A 358 -12.45 12.11 -12.84
CA ALA A 358 -12.34 12.89 -14.07
C ALA A 358 -12.31 14.40 -13.83
#